data_AF-A0A966Q6S2-F1
#
_entry.id   AF-A0A966Q6S2-F1
#
_cell.length_a   1.000
_cell.length_b   1.000
_cell.length_c   1.000
_cell.angle_alpha   90.00
_cell.angle_beta   90.00
_cell.angle_gamma   90.00
#
_symmetry.space_group_name_H-M   'P 1'
#
loop_
_entity.id
_entity.type
_entity.pdbx_description
1 polymer ?
#
loop_
_entity_poly.entity_id
_entity_poly.type
_entity_poly.pdbx_seq_one_letter_code
_entity_poly.pdbx_strand_id
1 'polypeptide(L)'
;MLTISQAGDANWNPATSVSLTLTLQARDSDGDGVPDDREIKDGTNPNDPGSFNGLSQGLVAYYPFNGNANDESGNGNHGFLNGPVAAMDRAGQASSAYSFNGSHYIQIPNSDSLSFGFSDLSVSAWIKTTASGVGFIYSDDADDLRPGFELSHAGFEGIFEFSPTGSGGATGNFVGRGKIPVNDGQWHLLTLTFDRDGRTRLYVDGTLDVDKSSPANLQSISNAGDSRIGMNLGGAGGFVGIIDEVRLYNRALSAEEVSRLAGVTPLEFADVANPGNAADPVTGYGGVNYAYQISKHEVTVAQYAQFLNAVAQSDPNGLYNTNMATDTNVAGITRSGSPGSYTYAVIAGRANRPITYV
;
A
#
# COMPACT_ATOMS: atom_id res chain seq x y z
N MET A 1 6.66 -32.95 1.46
CA MET A 1 7.19 -33.64 0.25
C MET A 1 6.71 -35.09 0.31
N LEU A 2 5.79 -35.49 -0.57
CA LEU A 2 5.31 -36.87 -0.67
C LEU A 2 5.89 -37.46 -1.96
N THR A 3 6.82 -38.41 -1.86
CA THR A 3 7.40 -39.06 -3.03
C THR A 3 6.58 -40.30 -3.36
N ILE A 4 5.90 -40.30 -4.51
CA ILE A 4 5.24 -41.49 -5.04
C ILE A 4 6.18 -42.09 -6.08
N SER A 5 6.72 -43.27 -5.80
CA SER A 5 7.44 -44.06 -6.80
C SER A 5 6.48 -45.09 -7.40
N GLN A 6 6.43 -45.16 -8.73
CA GLN A 6 5.87 -46.32 -9.41
C GLN A 6 6.93 -47.43 -9.39
N ALA A 7 6.58 -48.61 -8.87
CA ALA A 7 7.44 -49.79 -9.04
C ALA A 7 7.54 -50.11 -10.54
N GLY A 8 8.75 -50.37 -11.05
CA GLY A 8 8.96 -50.72 -12.46
C GLY A 8 8.10 -51.89 -12.89
N ASP A 9 7.58 -51.86 -14.12
CA ASP A 9 6.86 -52.99 -14.69
C ASP A 9 7.82 -54.11 -15.11
N ALA A 10 7.27 -55.30 -15.41
CA ALA A 10 8.04 -56.47 -15.81
C ALA A 10 8.84 -56.31 -17.13
N ASN A 11 8.78 -55.15 -17.78
CA ASN A 11 9.39 -54.86 -19.08
C ASN A 11 10.66 -53.98 -18.99
N TRP A 12 11.29 -53.84 -17.82
CA TRP A 12 12.57 -53.11 -17.65
C TRP A 12 12.52 -51.61 -17.99
N ASN A 13 11.35 -50.97 -17.92
CA ASN A 13 11.30 -49.51 -17.95
C ASN A 13 11.85 -48.94 -16.63
N PRO A 14 12.82 -47.99 -16.66
CA PRO A 14 13.33 -47.37 -15.45
C PRO A 14 12.20 -46.63 -14.71
N ALA A 15 12.20 -46.68 -13.38
CA ALA A 15 11.23 -45.97 -12.56
C ALA A 15 11.27 -44.47 -12.87
N THR A 16 10.23 -43.94 -13.49
CA THR A 16 10.07 -42.49 -13.68
C THR A 16 9.63 -41.88 -12.35
N SER A 17 10.51 -41.12 -11.71
CA SER A 17 10.13 -40.28 -10.58
C SER A 17 9.39 -39.05 -11.10
N VAL A 18 8.09 -38.97 -10.82
CA VAL A 18 7.31 -37.74 -11.03
C VAL A 18 7.32 -36.98 -9.70
N SER A 19 7.98 -35.83 -9.68
CA SER A 19 7.88 -34.91 -8.55
C SER A 19 6.54 -34.16 -8.65
N LEU A 20 5.62 -34.47 -7.73
CA LEU A 20 4.41 -33.68 -7.52
C LEU A 20 4.65 -32.72 -6.36
N THR A 21 4.64 -31.41 -6.66
CA THR A 21 4.58 -30.38 -5.62
C THR A 21 3.11 -30.21 -5.22
N LEU A 22 2.76 -30.63 -4.01
CA LEU A 22 1.47 -30.30 -3.39
C LEU A 22 1.65 -29.02 -2.58
N THR A 23 1.20 -27.89 -3.11
CA THR A 23 1.08 -26.66 -2.33
C THR A 23 -0.22 -26.75 -1.54
N LEU A 24 -0.15 -26.78 -0.20
CA LEU A 24 -1.33 -26.50 0.60
C LEU A 24 -1.59 -25.01 0.46
N GLN A 25 -2.59 -24.64 -0.35
CA GLN A 25 -3.13 -23.29 -0.28
C GLN A 25 -3.80 -23.12 1.08
N ALA A 26 -3.66 -21.93 1.66
CA ALA A 26 -4.48 -21.57 2.81
C ALA A 26 -5.95 -21.75 2.44
N ARG A 27 -6.74 -22.23 3.39
CA ARG A 27 -8.17 -22.48 3.15
C ARG A 27 -8.84 -21.14 2.85
N ASP A 28 -9.58 -21.10 1.77
CA ASP A 28 -10.46 -20.01 1.35
C ASP A 28 -11.81 -20.68 1.05
N SER A 29 -12.75 -20.54 1.99
CA SER A 29 -13.98 -21.32 2.06
C SER A 29 -15.06 -20.80 1.11
N ASP A 30 -15.07 -19.51 0.78
CA ASP A 30 -16.03 -18.90 -0.14
C ASP A 30 -15.43 -18.47 -1.49
N GLY A 31 -14.11 -18.53 -1.63
CA GLY A 31 -13.39 -18.37 -2.89
C GLY A 31 -13.22 -16.91 -3.31
N ASP A 32 -13.27 -15.97 -2.38
CA ASP A 32 -13.10 -14.54 -2.66
C ASP A 32 -11.63 -14.12 -2.83
N GLY A 33 -10.69 -15.03 -2.56
CA GLY A 33 -9.24 -14.80 -2.68
C GLY A 33 -8.58 -14.27 -1.40
N VAL A 34 -9.29 -14.24 -0.27
CA VAL A 34 -8.76 -14.00 1.07
C VAL A 34 -8.82 -15.29 1.88
N PRO A 35 -7.70 -15.76 2.47
CA PRO A 35 -7.73 -16.95 3.31
C PRO A 35 -8.59 -16.81 4.58
N ASP A 36 -9.28 -17.89 4.99
CA ASP A 36 -10.17 -17.94 6.16
C ASP A 36 -9.49 -17.40 7.45
N ASP A 37 -8.20 -17.71 7.64
CA ASP A 37 -7.44 -17.27 8.82
C ASP A 37 -7.17 -15.76 8.79
N ARG A 38 -7.03 -15.18 7.59
CA ARG A 38 -6.90 -13.74 7.38
C ARG A 38 -8.21 -13.03 7.66
N GLU A 39 -9.31 -13.53 7.16
CA GLU A 39 -10.64 -12.98 7.40
C GLU A 39 -11.00 -12.98 8.89
N ILE A 40 -10.69 -14.07 9.60
CA ILE A 40 -10.87 -14.13 11.06
C ILE A 40 -10.03 -13.04 11.76
N LYS A 41 -8.79 -12.80 11.32
CA LYS A 41 -7.93 -11.74 11.87
C LYS A 41 -8.47 -10.34 11.55
N ASP A 42 -9.06 -10.17 10.38
CA ASP A 42 -9.66 -8.92 9.92
C ASP A 42 -11.08 -8.70 10.49
N GLY A 43 -11.66 -9.71 11.13
CA GLY A 43 -13.01 -9.68 11.70
C GLY A 43 -14.12 -9.80 10.65
N THR A 44 -13.82 -10.39 9.49
CA THR A 44 -14.78 -10.65 8.40
C THR A 44 -15.25 -12.11 8.42
N ASN A 45 -16.18 -12.50 7.52
CA ASN A 45 -16.85 -13.80 7.59
C ASN A 45 -16.38 -14.76 6.49
N PRO A 46 -15.64 -15.85 6.84
CA PRO A 46 -15.09 -16.80 5.86
C PRO A 46 -16.07 -17.66 5.08
N ASN A 47 -17.36 -17.36 5.11
CA ASN A 47 -18.37 -18.10 4.36
C ASN A 47 -19.29 -17.15 3.60
N ASP A 48 -18.89 -15.88 3.46
CA ASP A 48 -19.63 -14.84 2.77
C ASP A 48 -18.66 -14.07 1.87
N PRO A 49 -18.68 -14.31 0.54
CA PRO A 49 -17.72 -13.71 -0.39
C PRO A 49 -17.87 -12.19 -0.56
N GLY A 50 -18.87 -11.57 0.11
CA GLY A 50 -19.01 -10.12 0.22
C GLY A 50 -18.41 -9.54 1.51
N SER A 51 -17.87 -10.38 2.39
CA SER A 51 -17.39 -10.02 3.72
C SER A 51 -15.88 -10.23 3.81
N PHE A 52 -15.11 -9.32 3.21
CA PHE A 52 -13.65 -9.34 3.29
C PHE A 52 -13.04 -7.95 3.36
N ASN A 53 -11.79 -7.89 3.83
CA ASN A 53 -10.97 -6.70 3.69
C ASN A 53 -10.26 -6.72 2.33
N GLY A 54 -10.62 -5.81 1.42
CA GLY A 54 -9.97 -5.73 0.10
C GLY A 54 -8.43 -5.64 0.14
N LEU A 55 -7.84 -5.03 1.19
CA LEU A 55 -6.37 -4.98 1.36
C LEU A 55 -5.73 -6.31 1.77
N SER A 56 -6.52 -7.35 2.03
CA SER A 56 -6.04 -8.70 2.28
C SER A 56 -6.08 -9.56 1.01
N GLN A 57 -6.87 -9.16 0.01
CA GLN A 57 -6.94 -9.86 -1.26
C GLN A 57 -5.66 -9.68 -2.06
N GLY A 58 -5.07 -10.78 -2.51
CA GLY A 58 -3.82 -10.78 -3.29
C GLY A 58 -2.59 -10.31 -2.52
N LEU A 59 -2.65 -10.29 -1.18
CA LEU A 59 -1.52 -9.91 -0.33
C LEU A 59 -0.44 -11.02 -0.35
N VAL A 60 0.74 -10.67 -0.84
CA VAL A 60 1.89 -11.58 -1.00
C VAL A 60 2.82 -11.51 0.22
N ALA A 61 3.06 -10.32 0.75
CA ALA A 61 3.82 -10.16 1.98
C ALA A 61 3.39 -8.89 2.72
N TYR A 62 3.49 -8.91 4.04
CA TYR A 62 3.21 -7.76 4.90
C TYR A 62 4.18 -7.71 6.07
N TYR A 63 4.98 -6.64 6.14
CA TYR A 63 5.95 -6.42 7.21
C TYR A 63 5.54 -5.20 8.05
N PRO A 64 4.80 -5.42 9.17
CA PRO A 64 4.42 -4.34 10.08
C PRO A 64 5.54 -3.92 11.03
N PHE A 65 6.68 -4.64 11.01
CA PHE A 65 7.85 -4.38 11.85
C PHE A 65 7.60 -4.28 13.36
N ASN A 66 6.55 -4.93 13.87
CA ASN A 66 6.21 -5.03 15.30
C ASN A 66 7.18 -5.95 16.05
N GLY A 67 8.44 -5.51 16.16
CA GLY A 67 9.54 -6.15 16.88
C GLY A 67 10.40 -7.11 16.06
N ASN A 68 10.01 -7.44 14.83
CA ASN A 68 10.72 -8.37 13.93
C ASN A 68 10.43 -8.05 12.45
N ALA A 69 11.13 -8.71 11.53
CA ALA A 69 10.90 -8.60 10.08
C ALA A 69 10.07 -9.77 9.52
N ASN A 70 9.18 -10.36 10.32
CA ASN A 70 8.36 -11.47 9.84
C ASN A 70 7.25 -10.96 8.93
N ASP A 71 7.07 -11.67 7.83
CA ASP A 71 5.86 -11.58 7.01
C ASP A 71 4.61 -12.03 7.77
N GLU A 72 3.65 -11.11 7.91
CA GLU A 72 2.33 -11.31 8.52
C GLU A 72 1.22 -11.52 7.48
N SER A 73 1.51 -11.68 6.18
CA SER A 73 0.51 -12.02 5.16
C SER A 73 -0.03 -13.44 5.31
N GLY A 74 0.80 -14.35 5.82
CA GLY A 74 0.52 -15.79 5.88
C GLY A 74 1.32 -16.62 4.88
N ASN A 75 2.05 -15.98 3.95
CA ASN A 75 2.83 -16.68 2.91
C ASN A 75 4.25 -17.08 3.35
N GLY A 76 4.68 -16.65 4.54
CA GLY A 76 5.95 -17.09 5.14
C GLY A 76 7.19 -16.45 4.52
N ASN A 77 7.03 -15.31 3.84
CA ASN A 77 8.13 -14.55 3.23
C ASN A 77 8.94 -13.75 4.27
N HIS A 78 9.36 -14.39 5.36
CA HIS A 78 10.02 -13.70 6.47
C HIS A 78 11.36 -13.07 6.07
N GLY A 79 11.59 -11.85 6.54
CA GLY A 79 12.81 -11.10 6.29
C GLY A 79 13.91 -11.36 7.33
N PHE A 80 15.16 -11.24 6.91
CA PHE A 80 16.35 -11.30 7.75
C PHE A 80 16.99 -9.92 7.87
N LEU A 81 17.16 -9.45 9.11
CA LEU A 81 17.77 -8.15 9.40
C LEU A 81 19.28 -8.20 9.15
N ASN A 82 19.79 -7.34 8.27
CA ASN A 82 21.22 -7.13 8.03
C ASN A 82 21.63 -5.73 8.48
N GLY A 83 21.51 -5.46 9.78
CA GLY A 83 21.90 -4.19 10.40
C GLY A 83 20.78 -3.20 10.79
N PRO A 84 19.59 -3.13 10.15
CA PRO A 84 18.55 -2.17 10.55
C PRO A 84 18.23 -2.22 12.04
N VAL A 85 18.00 -1.05 12.63
CA VAL A 85 17.78 -0.89 14.08
C VAL A 85 16.32 -0.53 14.33
N ALA A 86 15.69 -1.14 15.33
CA ALA A 86 14.31 -0.86 15.70
C ALA A 86 14.08 0.63 15.97
N ALA A 87 12.97 1.17 15.48
CA ALA A 87 12.58 2.57 15.57
C ALA A 87 11.13 2.72 16.03
N MET A 88 10.71 3.97 16.27
CA MET A 88 9.30 4.28 16.49
C MET A 88 8.57 4.40 15.14
N ASP A 89 7.33 3.94 15.10
CA ASP A 89 6.45 4.08 13.93
C ASP A 89 5.81 5.48 13.85
N ARG A 90 4.84 5.64 12.94
CA ARG A 90 4.03 6.86 12.78
C ARG A 90 3.10 7.17 13.95
N ALA A 91 2.72 6.18 14.75
CA ALA A 91 1.90 6.34 15.95
C ALA A 91 2.74 6.60 17.22
N GLY A 92 4.08 6.59 17.11
CA GLY A 92 4.99 6.71 18.24
C GLY A 92 5.18 5.41 19.02
N GLN A 93 4.72 4.28 18.49
CA GLN A 93 4.89 2.95 19.06
C GLN A 93 6.34 2.50 18.87
N ALA A 94 7.01 2.13 19.96
CA ALA A 94 8.40 1.71 19.94
C ALA A 94 8.55 0.31 19.32
N SER A 95 9.63 0.12 18.56
CA SER A 95 9.95 -1.15 17.88
C SER A 95 8.87 -1.60 16.91
N SER A 96 8.25 -0.65 16.21
CA SER A 96 7.22 -0.87 15.19
C SER A 96 7.64 -0.30 13.84
N ALA A 97 8.95 -0.11 13.63
CA ALA A 97 9.56 0.32 12.37
C ALA A 97 11.07 -0.01 12.41
N TYR A 98 11.76 0.11 11.28
CA TYR A 98 13.23 -0.03 11.24
C TYR A 98 13.92 1.20 10.65
N SER A 99 15.04 1.57 11.26
CA SER A 99 15.95 2.63 10.83
C SER A 99 17.12 2.07 10.03
N PHE A 100 17.40 2.71 8.89
CA PHE A 100 18.39 2.35 7.90
C PHE A 100 19.41 3.48 7.75
N ASN A 101 20.68 3.14 7.55
CA ASN A 101 21.80 4.10 7.50
C ASN A 101 22.50 4.15 6.13
N GLY A 102 21.91 3.56 5.09
CA GLY A 102 22.48 3.48 3.74
C GLY A 102 23.32 2.23 3.46
N SER A 103 23.68 1.43 4.47
CA SER A 103 24.28 0.10 4.30
C SER A 103 23.45 -1.03 4.89
N HIS A 104 22.44 -0.69 5.70
CA HIS A 104 21.49 -1.62 6.28
C HIS A 104 20.43 -2.06 5.26
N TYR A 105 20.01 -3.31 5.36
CA TYR A 105 18.89 -3.84 4.58
C TYR A 105 18.19 -4.99 5.31
N ILE A 106 16.98 -5.32 4.86
CA ILE A 106 16.29 -6.56 5.23
C ILE A 106 16.28 -7.44 3.98
N GLN A 107 16.79 -8.66 4.09
CA GLN A 107 16.81 -9.64 3.00
C GLN A 107 15.57 -10.51 3.07
N ILE A 108 14.86 -10.65 1.96
CA ILE A 108 13.69 -11.52 1.83
C ILE A 108 14.10 -12.65 0.89
N PRO A 109 14.27 -13.90 1.38
CA PRO A 109 14.61 -15.02 0.52
C PRO A 109 13.58 -15.21 -0.58
N ASN A 110 14.04 -15.53 -1.77
CA ASN A 110 13.15 -15.84 -2.88
C ASN A 110 12.17 -16.98 -2.52
N SER A 111 10.94 -16.87 -3.02
CA SER A 111 9.90 -17.88 -2.88
C SER A 111 8.97 -17.88 -4.11
N ASP A 112 8.20 -18.96 -4.27
CA ASP A 112 7.22 -19.06 -5.36
C ASP A 112 6.19 -17.92 -5.31
N SER A 113 5.82 -17.45 -4.11
CA SER A 113 4.86 -16.36 -3.95
C SER A 113 5.41 -14.97 -4.33
N LEU A 114 6.74 -14.81 -4.35
CA LEU A 114 7.43 -13.61 -4.81
C LEU A 114 7.75 -13.65 -6.31
N SER A 115 7.46 -14.77 -6.98
CA SER A 115 7.61 -14.91 -8.43
C SER A 115 6.34 -14.44 -9.17
N PHE A 116 6.20 -13.12 -9.34
CA PHE A 116 5.02 -12.47 -9.95
C PHE A 116 4.76 -12.88 -11.41
N GLY A 117 5.78 -13.32 -12.14
CA GLY A 117 5.64 -13.79 -13.51
C GLY A 117 5.14 -12.71 -14.47
N PHE A 118 4.03 -13.00 -15.15
CA PHE A 118 3.33 -12.04 -16.03
C PHE A 118 2.13 -11.37 -15.34
N SER A 119 2.04 -11.47 -14.01
CA SER A 119 0.92 -10.88 -13.25
C SER A 119 1.10 -9.38 -13.07
N ASP A 120 0.00 -8.73 -12.68
CA ASP A 120 0.01 -7.41 -12.07
C ASP A 120 0.68 -7.45 -10.69
N LEU A 121 1.08 -6.28 -10.18
CA LEU A 121 1.63 -6.19 -8.83
C LEU A 121 1.42 -4.82 -8.20
N SER A 122 1.58 -4.75 -6.88
CA SER A 122 1.74 -3.49 -6.17
C SER A 122 2.73 -3.64 -5.02
N VAL A 123 3.43 -2.55 -4.70
CA VAL A 123 4.28 -2.45 -3.50
C VAL A 123 3.99 -1.13 -2.81
N SER A 124 3.86 -1.16 -1.49
CA SER A 124 3.66 0.04 -0.67
C SER A 124 4.57 0.03 0.56
N ALA A 125 5.06 1.20 0.96
CA ALA A 125 5.83 1.35 2.19
C ALA A 125 5.67 2.75 2.77
N TRP A 126 5.57 2.85 4.09
CA TRP A 126 5.73 4.11 4.80
C TRP A 126 7.21 4.42 4.95
N ILE A 127 7.62 5.65 4.64
CA ILE A 127 9.00 6.10 4.78
C ILE A 127 9.06 7.42 5.54
N LYS A 128 10.18 7.64 6.23
CA LYS A 128 10.54 8.93 6.82
C LYS A 128 12.02 9.21 6.59
N THR A 129 12.34 10.23 5.80
CA THR A 129 13.72 10.56 5.44
C THR A 129 13.93 12.06 5.23
N THR A 130 15.17 12.50 5.35
CA THR A 130 15.67 13.82 4.90
C THR A 130 16.80 13.69 3.89
N ALA A 131 17.15 12.45 3.49
CA ALA A 131 18.22 12.19 2.56
C ALA A 131 17.81 12.62 1.15
N SER A 132 18.77 13.15 0.40
CA SER A 132 18.60 13.58 -0.99
C SER A 132 19.31 12.67 -2.00
N GLY A 133 20.11 11.72 -1.52
CA GLY A 133 20.68 10.67 -2.36
C GLY A 133 19.63 9.67 -2.82
N VAL A 134 20.02 8.75 -3.71
CA VAL A 134 19.18 7.60 -4.06
C VAL A 134 19.05 6.71 -2.84
N GLY A 135 17.82 6.34 -2.49
CA GLY A 135 17.50 5.40 -1.43
C GLY A 135 16.48 4.36 -1.90
N PHE A 136 16.90 3.09 -1.99
CA PHE A 136 16.02 1.98 -2.34
C PHE A 136 15.13 1.57 -1.16
N ILE A 137 13.82 1.63 -1.36
CA ILE A 137 12.82 1.29 -0.34
C ILE A 137 12.52 -0.21 -0.44
N TYR A 138 12.21 -0.68 -1.65
CA TYR A 138 12.05 -2.09 -1.98
C TYR A 138 12.72 -2.36 -3.34
N SER A 139 13.44 -3.48 -3.45
CA SER A 139 14.09 -3.92 -4.67
C SER A 139 13.85 -5.42 -4.86
N ASP A 140 13.28 -5.78 -5.99
CA ASP A 140 13.18 -7.15 -6.47
C ASP A 140 13.98 -7.24 -7.78
N ASP A 141 15.25 -7.63 -7.63
CA ASP A 141 16.21 -8.02 -8.69
C ASP A 141 16.06 -7.35 -10.06
N ALA A 142 15.91 -6.02 -10.06
CA ALA A 142 15.80 -5.23 -11.28
C ALA A 142 17.17 -4.81 -11.83
N ASP A 143 18.11 -5.74 -12.00
CA ASP A 143 19.35 -5.43 -12.71
C ASP A 143 19.20 -5.58 -14.24
N ASP A 144 20.19 -5.11 -15.01
CA ASP A 144 20.17 -5.21 -16.48
C ASP A 144 20.20 -6.67 -16.99
N LEU A 145 20.31 -7.66 -16.09
CA LEU A 145 20.39 -9.07 -16.40
C LEU A 145 19.11 -9.82 -16.06
N ARG A 146 18.19 -9.26 -15.28
CA ARG A 146 16.97 -9.94 -14.79
C ARG A 146 15.78 -9.01 -14.73
N PRO A 147 14.58 -9.48 -15.14
CA PRO A 147 13.37 -8.68 -14.97
C PRO A 147 13.02 -8.56 -13.50
N GLY A 148 12.72 -7.33 -13.10
CA GLY A 148 12.50 -6.97 -11.71
C GLY A 148 11.91 -5.57 -11.61
N PHE A 149 11.65 -5.14 -10.38
CA PHE A 149 11.13 -3.82 -10.09
C PHE A 149 11.70 -3.23 -8.81
N GLU A 150 11.73 -1.91 -8.75
CA GLU A 150 12.24 -1.15 -7.61
C GLU A 150 11.29 0.00 -7.27
N LEU A 151 11.12 0.22 -5.97
CA LEU A 151 10.55 1.43 -5.40
C LEU A 151 11.66 2.15 -4.63
N SER A 152 11.92 3.40 -4.96
CA SER A 152 13.00 4.19 -4.39
C SER A 152 12.61 5.66 -4.26
N HIS A 153 13.53 6.47 -3.72
CA HIS A 153 13.48 7.91 -3.84
C HIS A 153 14.84 8.45 -4.31
N ALA A 154 14.85 9.62 -4.94
CA ALA A 154 16.08 10.39 -5.19
C ALA A 154 15.77 11.89 -5.16
N GLY A 155 16.61 12.67 -4.47
CA GLY A 155 16.24 14.04 -4.13
C GLY A 155 14.97 14.05 -3.29
N PHE A 156 13.96 14.78 -3.76
CA PHE A 156 12.64 14.83 -3.13
C PHE A 156 11.63 13.87 -3.76
N GLU A 157 11.96 13.25 -4.90
CA GLU A 157 11.00 12.52 -5.74
C GLU A 157 10.92 11.05 -5.30
N GLY A 158 9.70 10.52 -5.22
CA GLY A 158 9.49 9.07 -5.28
C GLY A 158 9.75 8.54 -6.70
N ILE A 159 10.34 7.36 -6.82
CA ILE A 159 10.74 6.76 -8.10
C ILE A 159 10.33 5.30 -8.13
N PHE A 160 9.86 4.86 -9.30
CA PHE A 160 9.81 3.43 -9.60
C PHE A 160 10.64 3.11 -10.84
N GLU A 161 11.13 1.89 -10.88
CA GLU A 161 11.87 1.34 -12.01
C GLU A 161 11.43 -0.10 -12.29
N PHE A 162 11.30 -0.45 -13.57
CA PHE A 162 11.19 -1.83 -14.03
C PHE A 162 12.30 -2.12 -15.03
N SER A 163 13.03 -3.22 -14.80
CA SER A 163 14.05 -3.71 -15.72
C SER A 163 13.40 -4.71 -16.69
N PRO A 164 13.37 -4.43 -18.02
CA PRO A 164 12.53 -5.19 -18.94
C PRO A 164 13.10 -6.54 -19.37
N THR A 165 14.43 -6.75 -19.34
CA THR A 165 15.08 -7.94 -19.95
C THR A 165 15.75 -8.86 -18.94
N GLY A 166 15.51 -10.16 -19.08
CA GLY A 166 16.42 -11.20 -18.61
C GLY A 166 17.46 -11.46 -19.69
N SER A 167 18.75 -11.34 -19.35
CA SER A 167 19.93 -11.50 -20.22
C SER A 167 20.11 -10.45 -21.34
N GLY A 168 20.96 -9.46 -21.07
CA GLY A 168 21.94 -8.94 -22.05
C GLY A 168 21.38 -8.17 -23.24
N GLY A 169 20.82 -6.99 -22.99
CA GLY A 169 20.61 -6.00 -24.05
C GLY A 169 19.87 -4.79 -23.53
N ALA A 170 20.58 -3.67 -23.34
CA ALA A 170 20.04 -2.41 -22.83
C ALA A 170 18.92 -1.85 -23.74
N THR A 171 17.69 -2.33 -23.57
CA THR A 171 16.48 -1.54 -23.79
C THR A 171 16.20 -0.84 -22.47
N GLY A 172 16.40 0.47 -22.40
CA GLY A 172 16.48 1.22 -21.14
C GLY A 172 15.29 0.98 -20.18
N ASN A 173 15.59 1.09 -18.90
CA ASN A 173 14.66 0.79 -17.81
C ASN A 173 13.40 1.65 -17.90
N PHE A 174 12.26 1.05 -17.53
CA PHE A 174 10.99 1.77 -17.48
C PHE A 174 10.89 2.50 -16.14
N VAL A 175 11.22 3.79 -16.17
CA VAL A 175 11.31 4.63 -14.96
C VAL A 175 10.15 5.63 -14.87
N GLY A 176 9.59 5.80 -13.69
CA GLY A 176 8.71 6.92 -13.33
C GLY A 176 9.33 7.75 -12.22
N ARG A 177 9.25 9.07 -12.34
CA ARG A 177 9.72 10.03 -11.32
C ARG A 177 8.57 10.93 -10.89
N GLY A 178 8.31 10.94 -9.59
CA GLY A 178 7.29 11.76 -8.95
C GLY A 178 7.65 13.24 -8.90
N LYS A 179 6.71 14.04 -8.42
CA LYS A 179 6.86 15.48 -8.20
C LYS A 179 6.47 15.88 -6.78
N ILE A 180 5.84 14.99 -6.02
CA ILE A 180 5.48 15.23 -4.63
C ILE A 180 6.72 14.99 -3.76
N PRO A 181 7.15 15.97 -2.94
CA PRO A 181 8.28 15.79 -2.02
C PRO A 181 8.01 14.70 -0.97
N VAL A 182 8.98 13.80 -0.76
CA VAL A 182 8.91 12.71 0.24
C VAL A 182 10.05 12.73 1.28
N ASN A 183 10.90 13.76 1.23
CA ASN A 183 12.13 13.85 2.03
C ASN A 183 12.16 15.05 3.00
N ASP A 184 11.00 15.48 3.49
CA ASP A 184 10.85 16.61 4.41
C ASP A 184 11.00 16.23 5.90
N GLY A 185 11.34 14.97 6.17
CA GLY A 185 11.45 14.43 7.52
C GLY A 185 10.11 14.05 8.15
N GLN A 186 8.99 14.05 7.42
CA GLN A 186 7.71 13.47 7.83
C GLN A 186 7.52 12.07 7.28
N TRP A 187 6.48 11.38 7.78
CA TRP A 187 6.07 10.09 7.27
C TRP A 187 5.27 10.26 5.98
N HIS A 188 5.67 9.55 4.93
CA HIS A 188 4.95 9.48 3.66
C HIS A 188 4.70 8.01 3.28
N LEU A 189 3.52 7.71 2.75
CA LEU A 189 3.25 6.43 2.10
C LEU A 189 3.57 6.54 0.62
N LEU A 190 4.52 5.73 0.13
CA LEU A 190 4.71 5.54 -1.30
C LEU A 190 4.04 4.23 -1.71
N THR A 191 3.25 4.27 -2.78
CA THR A 191 2.63 3.06 -3.35
C THR A 191 2.81 3.02 -4.86
N LEU A 192 3.46 1.97 -5.35
CA LEU A 192 3.56 1.63 -6.76
C LEU A 192 2.46 0.61 -7.09
N THR A 193 1.65 0.89 -8.11
CA THR A 193 0.71 -0.07 -8.69
C THR A 193 1.07 -0.33 -10.14
N PHE A 194 1.09 -1.59 -10.54
CA PHE A 194 1.44 -2.04 -11.88
C PHE A 194 0.34 -2.94 -12.42
N ASP A 195 -0.50 -2.38 -13.29
CA ASP A 195 -1.39 -3.12 -14.17
C ASP A 195 -0.64 -3.34 -15.49
N ARG A 196 -0.30 -4.59 -15.80
CA ARG A 196 0.60 -4.96 -16.88
C ARG A 196 0.08 -4.56 -18.26
N ASP A 197 -1.22 -4.68 -18.46
CA ASP A 197 -1.89 -4.37 -19.73
C ASP A 197 -2.52 -2.96 -19.74
N GLY A 198 -2.40 -2.22 -18.65
CA GLY A 198 -2.94 -0.88 -18.50
C GLY A 198 -1.90 0.15 -18.07
N ARG A 199 -1.91 0.50 -16.78
CA ARG A 199 -1.21 1.67 -16.23
C ARG A 199 -0.27 1.29 -15.08
N THR A 200 0.91 1.89 -15.10
CA THR A 200 1.83 1.91 -13.96
C THR A 200 1.73 3.26 -13.27
N ARG A 201 1.46 3.26 -11.96
CA ARG A 201 1.21 4.47 -11.19
C ARG A 201 2.02 4.51 -9.91
N LEU A 202 2.44 5.71 -9.54
CA LEU A 202 3.03 6.00 -8.23
C LEU A 202 2.10 6.95 -7.49
N TYR A 203 1.83 6.63 -6.24
CA TYR A 203 1.06 7.46 -5.32
C TYR A 203 1.93 7.86 -4.14
N VAL A 204 1.72 9.08 -3.65
CA VAL A 204 2.26 9.58 -2.39
C VAL A 204 1.09 10.01 -1.51
N ASP A 205 1.00 9.44 -0.31
CA ASP A 205 -0.06 9.74 0.68
C ASP A 205 -1.48 9.58 0.10
N GLY A 206 -1.68 8.55 -0.72
CA GLY A 206 -2.96 8.27 -1.39
C GLY A 206 -3.22 9.13 -2.64
N THR A 207 -2.38 10.14 -2.91
CA THR A 207 -2.51 11.03 -4.07
C THR A 207 -1.69 10.54 -5.25
N LEU A 208 -2.29 10.50 -6.44
CA LEU A 208 -1.61 10.10 -7.67
C LEU A 208 -0.51 11.11 -8.04
N ASP A 209 0.73 10.64 -8.19
CA ASP A 209 1.89 11.46 -8.55
C ASP A 209 2.39 11.16 -9.98
N VAL A 210 2.49 9.87 -10.33
CA VAL A 210 2.92 9.42 -11.66
C VAL A 210 1.88 8.48 -12.26
N ASP A 211 1.60 8.65 -13.56
CA ASP A 211 0.67 7.79 -14.30
C ASP A 211 1.16 7.56 -15.74
N LYS A 212 1.70 6.37 -16.00
CA LYS A 212 2.31 5.99 -17.29
C LYS A 212 1.64 4.73 -17.84
N SER A 213 1.62 4.60 -19.17
CA SER A 213 1.25 3.32 -19.80
C SER A 213 2.33 2.29 -19.49
N SER A 214 1.90 1.08 -19.14
CA SER A 214 2.81 -0.01 -18.78
C SER A 214 3.68 -0.44 -19.97
N PRO A 215 4.94 -0.86 -19.72
CA PRO A 215 5.87 -1.28 -20.78
C PRO A 215 5.43 -2.61 -21.41
N ALA A 216 5.17 -2.59 -22.71
CA ALA A 216 4.76 -3.77 -23.47
C ALA A 216 5.83 -4.85 -23.60
N ASN A 217 7.10 -4.53 -23.31
CA ASN A 217 8.26 -5.42 -23.49
C ASN A 217 8.80 -6.02 -22.18
N LEU A 218 8.11 -5.80 -21.04
CA LEU A 218 8.52 -6.38 -19.76
C LEU A 218 8.44 -7.91 -19.83
N GLN A 219 9.55 -8.59 -19.50
CA GLN A 219 9.60 -10.04 -19.37
C GLN A 219 9.00 -10.52 -18.03
N SER A 220 8.94 -11.84 -17.83
CA SER A 220 8.44 -12.46 -16.60
C SER A 220 9.24 -11.98 -15.38
N ILE A 221 8.57 -11.41 -14.37
CA ILE A 221 9.17 -11.06 -13.07
C ILE A 221 9.19 -12.33 -12.22
N SER A 222 10.05 -13.27 -12.61
CA SER A 222 10.32 -14.50 -11.89
C SER A 222 11.82 -14.70 -11.91
N ASN A 223 12.50 -13.96 -11.06
CA ASN A 223 13.93 -14.09 -10.87
C ASN A 223 14.21 -15.01 -9.67
N ALA A 224 15.40 -15.61 -9.64
CA ALA A 224 15.80 -16.46 -8.51
C ALA A 224 16.46 -15.64 -7.39
N GLY A 225 16.42 -14.30 -7.47
CA GLY A 225 17.08 -13.39 -6.57
C GLY A 225 16.25 -13.13 -5.32
N ASP A 226 16.94 -12.90 -4.21
CA ASP A 226 16.29 -12.44 -2.99
C ASP A 226 15.90 -10.98 -3.13
N SER A 227 14.70 -10.61 -2.69
CA SER A 227 14.28 -9.22 -2.63
C SER A 227 14.92 -8.53 -1.41
N ARG A 228 14.99 -7.20 -1.43
CA ARG A 228 15.53 -6.39 -0.33
C ARG A 228 14.64 -5.20 0.01
N ILE A 229 14.53 -4.92 1.31
CA ILE A 229 14.01 -3.65 1.83
C ILE A 229 15.21 -2.80 2.28
N GLY A 230 15.27 -1.54 1.84
CA GLY A 230 16.29 -0.58 2.27
C GLY A 230 17.58 -0.54 1.45
N MET A 231 17.76 -1.41 0.44
CA MET A 231 18.93 -1.39 -0.44
C MET A 231 18.64 -2.15 -1.74
N ASN A 232 19.31 -1.81 -2.84
CA ASN A 232 19.29 -2.68 -4.02
C ASN A 232 20.17 -3.94 -3.84
N LEU A 233 20.08 -4.87 -4.78
CA LEU A 233 20.89 -6.09 -4.75
C LEU A 233 22.38 -5.85 -4.99
N GLY A 234 22.73 -4.84 -5.81
CA GLY A 234 24.12 -4.46 -6.12
C GLY A 234 24.89 -3.79 -4.99
N GLY A 235 24.23 -3.41 -3.88
CA GLY A 235 24.85 -2.76 -2.73
C GLY A 235 25.09 -1.25 -2.89
N ALA A 236 24.43 -0.60 -3.84
CA ALA A 236 24.48 0.85 -4.07
C ALA A 236 23.13 1.50 -3.74
N GLY A 237 23.12 2.80 -3.42
CA GLY A 237 21.89 3.57 -3.21
C GLY A 237 21.05 3.12 -2.00
N GLY A 238 21.69 2.69 -0.90
CA GLY A 238 20.95 2.26 0.29
C GLY A 238 20.14 3.40 0.93
N PHE A 239 18.99 3.04 1.47
CA PHE A 239 18.07 3.97 2.11
C PHE A 239 18.63 4.49 3.44
N VAL A 240 18.50 5.79 3.66
CA VAL A 240 18.82 6.45 4.93
C VAL A 240 17.53 7.06 5.48
N GLY A 241 17.05 6.55 6.60
CA GLY A 241 15.76 6.96 7.15
C GLY A 241 15.07 5.82 7.89
N ILE A 242 13.76 5.93 8.06
CA ILE A 242 12.93 4.90 8.69
C ILE A 242 11.94 4.35 7.65
N ILE A 243 11.78 3.03 7.61
CA ILE A 243 10.77 2.34 6.79
C ILE A 243 9.82 1.58 7.71
N ASP A 244 8.54 1.59 7.37
CA ASP A 244 7.49 0.88 8.07
C ASP A 244 6.43 0.30 7.11
N GLU A 245 5.71 -0.73 7.56
CA GLU A 245 4.44 -1.18 7.00
C GLU A 245 4.50 -1.55 5.51
N VAL A 246 5.58 -2.25 5.13
CA VAL A 246 5.84 -2.69 3.76
C VAL A 246 4.85 -3.78 3.36
N ARG A 247 4.21 -3.63 2.21
CA ARG A 247 3.26 -4.61 1.66
C ARG A 247 3.52 -4.87 0.18
N LEU A 248 3.36 -6.13 -0.22
CA LEU A 248 3.47 -6.61 -1.59
C LEU A 248 2.16 -7.28 -1.99
N TYR A 249 1.71 -7.04 -3.22
CA TYR A 249 0.47 -7.59 -3.77
C TYR A 249 0.72 -8.17 -5.15
N ASN A 250 0.04 -9.27 -5.50
CA ASN A 250 0.05 -9.88 -6.83
C ASN A 250 -1.05 -9.32 -7.76
N ARG A 251 -1.46 -8.09 -7.50
CA ARG A 251 -2.45 -7.34 -8.27
C ARG A 251 -2.16 -5.85 -8.23
N ALA A 252 -2.70 -5.11 -9.20
CA ALA A 252 -2.75 -3.67 -9.12
C ALA A 252 -3.80 -3.23 -8.09
N LEU A 253 -3.40 -2.44 -7.08
CA LEU A 253 -4.34 -1.82 -6.16
C LEU A 253 -5.13 -0.71 -6.87
N SER A 254 -6.40 -0.56 -6.51
CA SER A 254 -7.23 0.58 -6.92
C SER A 254 -6.83 1.87 -6.19
N ALA A 255 -7.24 3.03 -6.70
CA ALA A 255 -6.97 4.32 -6.05
C ALA A 255 -7.62 4.40 -4.65
N GLU A 256 -8.79 3.77 -4.49
CA GLU A 256 -9.51 3.67 -3.22
C GLU A 256 -8.74 2.82 -2.20
N GLU A 257 -8.14 1.70 -2.63
CA GLU A 257 -7.30 0.87 -1.77
C GLU A 257 -5.99 1.57 -1.38
N VAL A 258 -5.36 2.27 -2.32
CA VAL A 258 -4.18 3.09 -2.05
C VAL A 258 -4.51 4.21 -1.04
N SER A 259 -5.68 4.83 -1.16
CA SER A 259 -6.16 5.81 -0.19
C SER A 259 -6.33 5.18 1.20
N ARG A 260 -6.96 4.00 1.27
CA ARG A 260 -7.13 3.26 2.54
C ARG A 260 -5.79 2.94 3.21
N LEU A 261 -4.77 2.53 2.44
CA LEU A 261 -3.41 2.31 2.96
C LEU A 261 -2.79 3.59 3.53
N ALA A 262 -3.05 4.74 2.90
CA ALA A 262 -2.58 6.05 3.37
C ALA A 262 -3.32 6.56 4.62
N GLY A 263 -4.28 5.80 5.15
CA GLY A 263 -5.17 6.24 6.22
C GLY A 263 -6.22 7.25 5.76
N VAL A 264 -6.38 7.43 4.44
CA VAL A 264 -7.38 8.28 3.81
C VAL A 264 -8.58 7.41 3.52
N THR A 265 -9.63 7.50 4.34
CA THR A 265 -10.87 6.77 4.04
C THR A 265 -11.64 7.55 2.97
N PRO A 266 -11.78 7.04 1.74
CA PRO A 266 -12.54 7.73 0.71
C PRO A 266 -13.99 7.92 1.17
N LEU A 267 -14.60 9.04 0.81
CA LEU A 267 -16.03 9.21 1.01
C LEU A 267 -16.76 8.34 -0.02
N GLU A 268 -17.58 7.41 0.46
CA GLU A 268 -18.54 6.74 -0.41
C GLU A 268 -19.69 7.69 -0.70
N PHE A 269 -20.10 7.80 -1.96
CA PHE A 269 -21.19 8.68 -2.37
C PHE A 269 -22.42 7.89 -2.83
N ALA A 270 -23.61 8.44 -2.56
CA ALA A 270 -24.88 8.05 -3.14
C ALA A 270 -25.34 9.12 -4.13
N ASP A 271 -25.85 8.66 -5.29
CA ASP A 271 -26.47 9.54 -6.26
C ASP A 271 -27.87 9.96 -5.77
N VAL A 272 -28.07 11.26 -5.64
CA VAL A 272 -29.40 11.88 -5.51
C VAL A 272 -29.84 12.28 -6.92
N ALA A 273 -30.59 11.39 -7.56
CA ALA A 273 -31.06 11.54 -8.94
C ALA A 273 -32.49 12.11 -9.02
N ASN A 274 -33.06 12.12 -10.24
CA ASN A 274 -34.41 12.60 -10.59
C ASN A 274 -34.66 14.12 -10.37
N PRO A 275 -33.92 14.98 -11.09
CA PRO A 275 -34.20 16.42 -11.09
C PRO A 275 -35.68 16.72 -11.40
N GLY A 276 -36.31 17.56 -10.58
CA GLY A 276 -37.69 18.00 -10.73
C GLY A 276 -38.73 17.08 -10.09
N ASN A 277 -38.34 16.09 -9.27
CA ASN A 277 -39.30 15.30 -8.53
C ASN A 277 -40.10 16.18 -7.54
N ALA A 278 -41.38 15.90 -7.40
CA ALA A 278 -42.22 16.62 -6.44
C ALA A 278 -41.75 16.33 -5.02
N ALA A 279 -41.68 17.37 -4.19
CA ALA A 279 -41.47 17.21 -2.76
C ALA A 279 -42.65 16.45 -2.12
N ASP A 280 -42.40 15.82 -0.98
CA ASP A 280 -43.42 15.22 -0.14
C ASP A 280 -44.50 16.29 0.19
N PRO A 281 -45.78 16.03 -0.10
CA PRO A 281 -46.83 17.05 -0.02
C PRO A 281 -47.20 17.44 1.42
N VAL A 282 -46.75 16.69 2.43
CA VAL A 282 -47.04 16.96 3.85
C VAL A 282 -45.91 17.76 4.49
N THR A 283 -44.66 17.36 4.22
CA THR A 283 -43.46 17.93 4.84
C THR A 283 -42.80 19.00 3.97
N GLY A 284 -43.01 18.96 2.65
CA GLY A 284 -42.34 19.80 1.67
C GLY A 284 -40.90 19.39 1.38
N TYR A 285 -40.43 18.24 1.86
CA TYR A 285 -39.05 17.77 1.70
C TYR A 285 -38.88 16.76 0.55
N GLY A 286 -37.63 16.56 0.12
CA GLY A 286 -37.26 15.50 -0.82
C GLY A 286 -37.34 15.86 -2.30
N GLY A 287 -37.79 17.07 -2.66
CA GLY A 287 -37.67 17.57 -4.04
C GLY A 287 -36.25 18.05 -4.34
N VAL A 288 -35.70 17.69 -5.50
CA VAL A 288 -34.35 18.07 -5.93
C VAL A 288 -34.34 18.67 -7.32
N ASN A 289 -33.62 19.77 -7.52
CA ASN A 289 -33.63 20.53 -8.78
C ASN A 289 -32.57 20.07 -9.79
N TYR A 290 -31.56 19.33 -9.35
CA TYR A 290 -30.49 18.77 -10.18
C TYR A 290 -29.96 17.50 -9.52
N ALA A 291 -29.26 16.67 -10.29
CA ALA A 291 -28.65 15.45 -9.78
C ALA A 291 -27.32 15.81 -9.09
N TYR A 292 -27.10 15.27 -7.91
CA TYR A 292 -25.86 15.47 -7.15
C TYR A 292 -25.52 14.22 -6.35
N GLN A 293 -24.32 14.21 -5.79
CA GLN A 293 -23.85 13.14 -4.93
C GLN A 293 -23.77 13.63 -3.48
N ILE A 294 -24.17 12.77 -2.55
CA ILE A 294 -23.98 12.98 -1.11
C ILE A 294 -23.19 11.84 -0.53
N SER A 295 -22.42 12.07 0.54
CA SER A 295 -21.77 10.95 1.21
C SER A 295 -22.82 9.99 1.76
N LYS A 296 -22.60 8.68 1.59
CA LYS A 296 -23.45 7.62 2.16
C LYS A 296 -23.42 7.64 3.68
N HIS A 297 -22.26 8.01 4.23
CA HIS A 297 -21.98 8.00 5.66
C HIS A 297 -21.66 9.41 6.14
N GLU A 298 -21.73 9.60 7.46
CA GLU A 298 -21.27 10.83 8.09
C GLU A 298 -19.76 11.02 7.88
N VAL A 299 -19.34 12.26 7.66
CA VAL A 299 -17.92 12.60 7.57
C VAL A 299 -17.29 12.48 8.96
N THR A 300 -16.21 11.73 9.09
CA THR A 300 -15.53 11.56 10.36
C THR A 300 -14.66 12.77 10.71
N VAL A 301 -14.37 12.95 12.00
CA VAL A 301 -13.40 13.93 12.50
C VAL A 301 -12.05 13.78 11.81
N ALA A 302 -11.59 12.56 11.54
CA ALA A 302 -10.34 12.32 10.84
C ALA A 302 -10.37 12.81 9.39
N GLN A 303 -11.43 12.47 8.65
CA GLN A 303 -11.63 12.93 7.27
C GLN A 303 -11.68 14.46 7.19
N TYR A 304 -12.39 15.11 8.12
CA TYR A 304 -12.48 16.57 8.13
C TYR A 304 -11.16 17.24 8.51
N ALA A 305 -10.39 16.69 9.47
CA ALA A 305 -9.07 17.20 9.80
C ALA A 305 -8.09 17.11 8.62
N GLN A 306 -8.16 16.03 7.85
CA GLN A 306 -7.38 15.89 6.62
C GLN A 306 -7.78 16.94 5.59
N PHE A 307 -9.08 17.15 5.37
CA PHE A 307 -9.59 18.21 4.49
C PHE A 307 -9.06 19.59 4.93
N LEU A 308 -9.13 19.93 6.21
CA LEU A 308 -8.61 21.20 6.72
C LEU A 308 -7.10 21.35 6.50
N ASN A 309 -6.29 20.30 6.69
CA ASN A 309 -4.86 20.37 6.40
C ASN A 309 -4.57 20.59 4.91
N ALA A 310 -5.43 20.07 4.03
CA ALA A 310 -5.28 20.23 2.58
C ALA A 310 -5.67 21.63 2.08
N VAL A 311 -6.72 22.25 2.65
CA VAL A 311 -7.31 23.48 2.06
C VAL A 311 -7.33 24.69 3.00
N ALA A 312 -7.08 24.50 4.29
CA ALA A 312 -7.29 25.52 5.33
C ALA A 312 -6.01 25.95 6.03
N GLN A 313 -4.83 25.84 5.39
CA GLN A 313 -3.59 26.39 5.96
C GLN A 313 -3.69 27.90 6.21
N SER A 314 -4.27 28.65 5.28
CA SER A 314 -4.61 30.07 5.49
C SER A 314 -6.06 30.30 5.95
N ASP A 315 -6.85 29.22 5.99
CA ASP A 315 -8.28 29.16 6.32
C ASP A 315 -9.13 30.36 5.80
N PRO A 316 -9.04 30.70 4.50
CA PRO A 316 -9.67 31.91 3.98
C PRO A 316 -11.20 31.85 4.00
N ASN A 317 -11.76 30.63 4.09
CA ASN A 317 -13.18 30.38 4.10
C ASN A 317 -13.75 30.13 5.51
N GLY A 318 -12.91 30.22 6.57
CA GLY A 318 -13.34 29.97 7.95
C GLY A 318 -13.87 28.54 8.17
N LEU A 319 -13.24 27.57 7.51
CA LEU A 319 -13.61 26.15 7.54
C LEU A 319 -13.36 25.51 8.91
N TYR A 320 -12.48 26.09 9.72
CA TYR A 320 -12.28 25.67 11.10
C TYR A 320 -13.07 26.53 12.08
N ASN A 321 -13.92 25.88 12.88
CA ASN A 321 -14.59 26.49 14.02
C ASN A 321 -13.83 26.19 15.31
N THR A 322 -13.59 27.19 16.16
CA THR A 322 -12.89 26.98 17.45
C THR A 322 -13.58 25.97 18.36
N ASN A 323 -14.91 25.81 18.23
CA ASN A 323 -15.68 24.81 18.98
C ASN A 323 -15.33 23.37 18.60
N MET A 324 -14.70 23.12 17.44
CA MET A 324 -14.12 21.82 17.09
C MET A 324 -13.05 21.36 18.10
N ALA A 325 -12.42 22.31 18.82
CA ALA A 325 -11.47 22.01 19.89
C ALA A 325 -12.07 22.13 21.30
N THR A 326 -13.07 22.99 21.49
CA THR A 326 -13.48 23.42 22.84
C THR A 326 -14.83 22.90 23.32
N ASP A 327 -15.75 22.50 22.42
CA ASP A 327 -17.04 21.93 22.87
C ASP A 327 -16.82 20.53 23.42
N THR A 328 -16.95 20.35 24.73
CA THR A 328 -16.67 19.07 25.40
C THR A 328 -17.53 17.91 24.93
N ASN A 329 -18.69 18.17 24.33
CA ASN A 329 -19.59 17.13 23.81
C ASN A 329 -19.08 16.56 22.48
N VAL A 330 -18.55 17.41 21.61
CA VAL A 330 -18.28 17.10 20.19
C VAL A 330 -16.87 17.45 19.70
N ALA A 331 -16.01 17.97 20.56
CA ALA A 331 -14.64 18.32 20.20
C ALA A 331 -13.91 17.11 19.60
N GLY A 332 -13.22 17.39 18.50
CA GLY A 332 -12.51 16.39 17.70
C GLY A 332 -11.26 16.90 17.00
N ILE A 333 -11.11 18.21 16.79
CA ILE A 333 -9.98 18.77 16.02
C ILE A 333 -9.37 19.95 16.76
N THR A 334 -8.06 19.96 16.91
CA THR A 334 -7.29 21.13 17.36
C THR A 334 -6.61 21.80 16.18
N ARG A 335 -6.47 23.13 16.23
CA ARG A 335 -5.69 23.92 15.28
C ARG A 335 -4.44 24.48 15.96
N SER A 336 -3.30 24.36 15.29
CA SER A 336 -2.00 24.91 15.68
C SER A 336 -1.44 25.80 14.57
N GLY A 337 -0.42 26.60 14.86
CA GLY A 337 0.24 27.47 13.88
C GLY A 337 -0.25 28.92 13.92
N SER A 338 0.05 29.66 12.85
CA SER A 338 -0.23 31.10 12.70
C SER A 338 -1.07 31.36 11.44
N PRO A 339 -1.73 32.53 11.33
CA PRO A 339 -2.46 32.89 10.12
C PRO A 339 -1.60 32.69 8.86
N GLY A 340 -2.11 31.90 7.90
CA GLY A 340 -1.39 31.56 6.68
C GLY A 340 -0.61 30.23 6.73
N SER A 341 -0.51 29.58 7.90
CA SER A 341 0.21 28.32 8.07
C SER A 341 -0.35 27.52 9.27
N TYR A 342 -1.67 27.28 9.25
CA TYR A 342 -2.34 26.45 10.22
C TYR A 342 -2.18 24.96 9.91
N THR A 343 -2.12 24.17 10.98
CA THR A 343 -2.20 22.71 10.93
C THR A 343 -3.29 22.21 11.87
N TYR A 344 -3.90 21.09 11.52
CA TYR A 344 -5.07 20.54 12.19
C TYR A 344 -4.78 19.12 12.66
N ALA A 345 -5.07 18.82 13.92
CA ALA A 345 -4.82 17.51 14.51
C ALA A 345 -6.09 16.94 15.12
N VAL A 346 -6.27 15.63 14.96
CA VAL A 346 -7.37 14.89 15.58
C VAL A 346 -7.10 14.73 17.07
N ILE A 347 -8.10 15.03 17.90
CA ILE A 347 -8.06 14.77 19.34
C ILE A 347 -8.06 13.25 19.55
N ALA A 348 -7.15 12.75 20.40
CA ALA A 348 -6.98 11.32 20.66
C ALA A 348 -8.33 10.64 21.00
N GLY A 349 -8.59 9.51 20.34
CA GLY A 349 -9.82 8.72 20.51
C GLY A 349 -11.08 9.31 19.86
N ARG A 350 -10.99 10.41 19.12
CA ARG A 350 -12.15 11.06 18.47
C ARG A 350 -12.23 10.84 16.96
N ALA A 351 -11.22 10.23 16.34
CA ALA A 351 -11.05 10.10 14.89
C ALA A 351 -12.30 9.60 14.14
N ASN A 352 -12.96 8.56 14.67
CA ASN A 352 -14.09 7.89 14.01
C ASN A 352 -15.46 8.49 14.36
N ARG A 353 -15.51 9.59 15.12
CA ARG A 353 -16.77 10.26 15.46
C ARG A 353 -17.21 11.15 14.30
N PRO A 354 -18.52 11.40 14.13
CA PRO A 354 -19.01 12.35 13.14
C PRO A 354 -18.51 13.76 13.45
N ILE A 355 -18.07 14.48 12.42
CA ILE A 355 -17.79 15.90 12.55
C ILE A 355 -19.11 16.68 12.73
N THR A 356 -19.16 17.57 13.71
CA THR A 356 -20.41 18.29 14.06
C THR A 356 -20.40 19.76 13.63
N TYR A 357 -19.21 20.36 13.54
CA TYR A 357 -19.04 21.70 13.00
C TYR A 357 -18.45 21.57 11.59
N VAL A 358 -19.13 22.13 10.60
CA VAL A 358 -18.78 22.12 9.17
C VAL A 358 -19.24 23.42 8.54
#